data_AF-A0A8K0CHY9-F1
#
_entry.id   AF-A0A8K0CHY9-F1
#
_cell.length_a   1.000
_cell.length_b   1.000
_cell.length_c   1.000
_cell.angle_alpha   90.00
_cell.angle_beta   90.00
_cell.angle_gamma   90.00
#
_symmetry.space_group_name_H-M   'P 1'
#
loop_
_entity.id
_entity.type
_entity.pdbx_description
1 polymer ?
#
loop_
_entity_poly.entity_id
_entity_poly.type
_entity_poly.pdbx_seq_one_letter_code
_entity_poly.pdbx_strand_id
1 'polypeptide(L)'
;MKGVNSSGFPTVEGLVALYTEGVSDREYIIATYQAVHSCLTDARKKHITTPQSLSESGKTCDIAFDVFDCVSDRIGEYCGQTP
;
A
#
# COMPACT_ATOMS: atom_id res chain seq x y z
N MET A 1 1.30 -15.35 -1.77
CA MET A 1 2.23 -14.20 -1.81
C MET A 1 2.34 -13.62 -0.41
N LYS A 2 3.48 -13.07 0.01
CA LYS A 2 3.59 -12.43 1.32
C LYS A 2 3.26 -10.95 1.17
N GLY A 3 2.15 -10.48 1.75
CA GLY A 3 1.78 -9.06 1.75
C GLY A 3 2.78 -8.16 2.45
N VAL A 4 3.57 -8.74 3.36
CA VAL A 4 4.61 -8.07 4.16
C VAL A 4 5.97 -8.75 4.00
N ASN A 5 7.04 -7.98 4.20
CA ASN A 5 8.41 -8.49 4.22
C ASN A 5 8.74 -9.19 5.56
N SER A 6 9.97 -9.67 5.71
CA SER A 6 10.45 -10.34 6.94
C SER A 6 10.37 -9.49 8.21
N SER A 7 10.32 -8.17 8.06
CA SER A 7 10.19 -7.21 9.16
C SER A 7 8.74 -6.78 9.42
N GLY A 8 7.78 -7.37 8.71
CA GLY A 8 6.35 -7.03 8.83
C GLY A 8 5.93 -5.76 8.08
N PHE A 9 6.81 -5.15 7.29
CA PHE A 9 6.44 -3.96 6.49
C PHE A 9 5.78 -4.38 5.17
N PRO A 10 4.70 -3.72 4.72
CA PRO A 10 4.03 -4.07 3.47
C PRO A 10 4.94 -3.97 2.23
N THR A 11 4.68 -4.81 1.23
CA THR A 11 5.50 -4.88 -0.01
C THR A 11 4.72 -4.40 -1.22
N VAL A 12 5.42 -3.87 -2.23
CA VAL A 12 4.81 -3.44 -3.48
C VAL A 12 4.13 -4.62 -4.16
N GLU A 13 4.87 -5.72 -4.33
CA GLU A 13 4.39 -6.91 -5.02
C GLU A 13 3.18 -7.53 -4.32
N GLY A 14 3.22 -7.60 -2.99
CA GLY A 14 2.12 -8.15 -2.21
C GLY A 14 0.84 -7.33 -2.28
N LEU A 15 0.95 -6.00 -2.23
CA LEU A 15 -0.21 -5.11 -2.30
C LEU A 15 -0.77 -5.00 -3.71
N VAL A 16 0.09 -4.85 -4.73
CA VAL A 16 -0.37 -4.82 -6.12
C VAL A 16 -1.14 -6.11 -6.43
N ALA A 17 -0.60 -7.27 -6.09
CA ALA A 17 -1.28 -8.53 -6.34
C ALA A 17 -2.63 -8.64 -5.60
N LEU A 18 -2.74 -8.11 -4.39
CA LEU A 18 -3.98 -8.10 -3.61
C LEU A 18 -5.06 -7.22 -4.26
N TYR A 19 -4.71 -6.01 -4.67
CA TYR A 19 -5.67 -5.07 -5.27
C TYR A 19 -6.05 -5.46 -6.69
N THR A 20 -5.15 -6.08 -7.45
CA THR A 20 -5.41 -6.49 -8.84
C THR A 20 -5.91 -7.93 -8.98
N GLU A 21 -6.16 -8.63 -7.87
CA GLU A 21 -6.65 -10.01 -7.93
C GLU A 21 -8.02 -10.05 -8.64
N GLY A 22 -8.11 -10.81 -9.73
CA GLY A 22 -9.32 -10.92 -10.53
C GLY A 22 -9.65 -9.71 -11.41
N VAL A 23 -8.79 -8.69 -11.44
CA VAL A 23 -8.98 -7.48 -12.27
C VAL A 23 -8.24 -7.63 -13.60
N SER A 24 -8.94 -7.40 -14.71
CA SER A 24 -8.38 -7.40 -16.07
C SER A 24 -8.19 -6.00 -16.66
N ASP A 25 -8.69 -4.97 -15.99
CA ASP A 25 -8.59 -3.58 -16.45
C ASP A 25 -7.14 -3.08 -16.31
N ARG A 26 -6.52 -2.77 -17.45
CA ARG A 26 -5.12 -2.34 -17.52
C ARG A 26 -4.90 -1.03 -16.77
N GLU A 27 -5.86 -0.12 -16.84
CA GLU A 27 -5.72 1.24 -16.32
C GLU A 27 -5.86 1.21 -14.80
N TYR A 28 -6.75 0.37 -14.29
CA TYR A 28 -6.82 0.03 -12.86
C TYR A 28 -5.52 -0.59 -12.36
N ILE A 29 -4.92 -1.53 -13.11
CA ILE A 29 -3.65 -2.17 -12.71
C ILE A 29 -2.52 -1.13 -12.63
N ILE A 30 -2.42 -0.22 -13.61
CA ILE A 30 -1.42 0.84 -13.61
C ILE A 30 -1.65 1.82 -12.45
N ALA A 31 -2.89 2.26 -12.23
CA ALA A 31 -3.25 3.14 -11.13
C ALA A 31 -2.93 2.50 -9.77
N THR A 32 -3.24 1.21 -9.61
CA THR A 32 -2.92 0.43 -8.41
C THR A 32 -1.42 0.41 -8.15
N TYR A 33 -0.60 0.12 -9.17
CA TYR A 33 0.86 0.12 -9.04
C TYR A 33 1.41 1.49 -8.59
N GLN A 34 0.91 2.57 -9.20
CA GLN A 34 1.30 3.94 -8.85
C GLN A 34 0.89 4.32 -7.42
N ALA A 35 -0.36 3.99 -7.04
CA ALA A 35 -0.91 4.23 -5.71
C ALA A 35 -0.09 3.51 -4.64
N VAL A 36 0.13 2.20 -4.81
CA VAL A 36 0.93 1.38 -3.87
C VAL A 36 2.34 1.94 -3.70
N HIS A 37 3.01 2.33 -4.79
CA HIS A 37 4.37 2.85 -4.70
C HIS A 37 4.44 4.18 -3.94
N SER A 38 3.49 5.10 -4.19
CA SER A 38 3.39 6.38 -3.46
C SER A 38 3.09 6.14 -1.98
N CYS A 39 2.05 5.37 -1.67
CA CYS A 39 1.60 5.13 -0.29
C CYS A 39 2.63 4.41 0.56
N LEU A 40 3.39 3.46 0.00
CA LEU A 40 4.50 2.82 0.74
C LEU A 40 5.66 3.76 0.99
N THR A 41 5.93 4.70 0.07
CA THR A 41 6.94 5.74 0.27
C THR A 41 6.53 6.67 1.41
N ASP A 42 5.26 7.07 1.46
CA ASP A 42 4.74 7.96 2.49
C ASP A 42 4.64 7.26 3.86
N ALA A 43 4.15 6.02 3.89
CA ALA A 43 4.13 5.21 5.10
C ALA A 43 5.53 4.95 5.66
N ARG A 44 6.53 4.73 4.78
CA ARG A 44 7.92 4.60 5.22
C ARG A 44 8.42 5.87 5.90
N LYS A 45 8.16 7.04 5.31
CA LYS A 45 8.53 8.34 5.91
C LYS A 45 7.79 8.61 7.23
N LYS A 46 6.51 8.23 7.31
CA LYS A 46 5.66 8.46 8.49
C LYS A 46 5.99 7.54 9.66
N HIS A 47 6.25 6.25 9.41
CA HIS A 47 6.35 5.24 10.47
C HIS A 47 7.74 4.67 10.70
N ILE A 48 8.67 4.76 9.74
CA ILE A 48 10.04 4.27 9.88
C ILE A 48 10.98 5.45 10.10
N THR A 49 10.91 6.03 11.29
CA THR A 49 11.79 7.12 11.72
C THR A 49 13.07 6.61 12.39
N THR A 50 13.02 5.39 12.95
CA THR A 50 14.16 4.71 13.57
C THR A 50 14.23 3.24 13.10
N PRO A 51 15.40 2.58 13.22
CA PRO A 51 15.52 1.16 12.87
C PRO A 51 14.59 0.24 13.69
N GLN A 52 14.24 0.62 14.92
CA GLN A 52 13.35 -0.17 15.79
C GLN A 52 11.86 0.14 15.63
N SER A 53 11.45 1.10 14.80
CA SER A 53 10.02 1.52 14.74
C SER A 53 9.07 0.36 14.45
N LEU A 54 9.49 -0.64 13.66
CA LEU A 54 8.68 -1.82 13.33
C LEU A 54 8.55 -2.85 14.46
N SER A 55 9.37 -2.74 15.51
CA SER A 55 9.33 -3.63 16.67
C SER A 55 8.40 -3.14 17.78
N GLU A 56 7.85 -1.92 17.63
CA GLU A 56 6.84 -1.37 18.53
C GLU A 56 5.53 -2.18 18.39
N SER A 57 4.97 -2.60 19.53
CA SER A 57 3.71 -3.35 19.55
C SER A 57 2.59 -2.54 18.87
N GLY A 58 1.82 -3.19 17.99
CA GLY A 58 0.71 -2.55 17.26
C GLY A 58 1.14 -1.79 16.00
N LYS A 59 2.41 -1.39 15.86
CA LYS A 59 2.86 -0.54 14.76
C LYS A 59 2.62 -1.14 13.37
N THR A 60 2.77 -2.46 13.25
CA THR A 60 2.49 -3.16 12.00
C THR A 60 1.03 -3.04 11.57
N CYS A 61 0.09 -3.04 12.52
CA CYS A 61 -1.33 -2.85 12.23
C CYS A 61 -1.62 -1.41 11.79
N ASP A 62 -1.02 -0.43 12.48
CA ASP A 62 -1.16 1.00 12.13
C ASP A 62 -0.63 1.27 10.71
N ILE A 63 0.57 0.75 10.41
CA ILE A 63 1.18 0.87 9.07
C ILE A 63 0.29 0.20 8.02
N ALA A 64 -0.23 -0.99 8.31
CA ALA A 64 -1.11 -1.68 7.38
C ALA A 64 -2.36 -0.83 7.11
N PHE A 65 -3.03 -0.35 8.15
CA PHE A 65 -4.22 0.49 8.03
C PHE A 65 -3.95 1.74 7.19
N ASP A 66 -2.90 2.51 7.53
CA ASP A 66 -2.55 3.74 6.83
C ASP A 66 -2.20 3.50 5.35
N VAL A 67 -1.54 2.38 5.05
CA VAL A 67 -1.23 2.00 3.66
C VAL A 67 -2.49 1.60 2.89
N PHE A 68 -3.37 0.79 3.50
CA PHE A 68 -4.63 0.36 2.87
C PHE A 68 -5.56 1.55 2.58
N ASP A 69 -5.68 2.46 3.54
CA ASP A 69 -6.50 3.68 3.41
C ASP A 69 -5.96 4.56 2.27
N CYS A 70 -4.66 4.86 2.29
CA CYS A 70 -4.00 5.66 1.25
C CYS A 70 -4.15 5.05 -0.16
N VAL A 71 -3.94 3.74 -0.32
CA VAL A 71 -4.04 3.10 -1.64
C VAL A 71 -5.47 3.15 -2.15
N SER A 72 -6.45 2.90 -1.28
CA SER A 72 -7.88 2.93 -1.64
C SER A 72 -8.31 4.33 -2.07
N ASP A 73 -7.91 5.36 -1.34
CA ASP A 73 -8.17 6.76 -1.69
C ASP A 73 -7.55 7.12 -3.05
N ARG A 74 -6.27 6.78 -3.26
CA ARG A 74 -5.57 7.06 -4.52
C ARG A 74 -6.23 6.38 -5.71
N ILE A 75 -6.58 5.10 -5.60
CA ILE A 75 -7.31 4.40 -6.67
C ILE A 75 -8.67 5.06 -6.91
N GLY A 76 -9.37 5.47 -5.84
CA GLY A 76 -10.62 6.22 -5.93
C GLY A 76 -10.49 7.54 -6.70
N GLU A 77 -9.40 8.28 -6.51
CA GLU A 77 -9.11 9.49 -7.29
C GLU A 77 -8.96 9.20 -8.79
N TYR A 78 -8.38 8.06 -9.18
CA TYR A 78 -8.23 7.67 -10.59
C TYR A 78 -9.54 7.18 -11.21
N CYS A 79 -10.33 6.37 -10.48
CA CYS A 79 -11.57 5.78 -11.00
C CYS A 79 -12.80 6.69 -10.85
N GLY A 80 -12.74 7.69 -9.97
CA GLY A 80 -13.82 8.65 -9.73
C GLY A 80 -13.90 9.80 -10.72
N GLN A 81 -12.92 9.93 -11.64
CA GLN A 81 -12.97 10.92 -12.72
C GLN A 81 -13.84 10.42 -13.87
N THR A 82 -15.15 10.44 -13.69
CA THR A 82 -16.08 10.51 -14.83
C THR A 82 -15.98 11.90 -15.49
N PRO A 83 -15.92 11.99 -16.83
CA PRO A 83 -16.05 13.26 -17.56
C PRO A 83 -17.33 14.02 -17.25
#